data_AF-A0A6B3D128-F1
#
_entry.id   AF-A0A6B3D128-F1
#
_cell.length_a   1.000
_cell.length_b   1.000
_cell.length_c   1.000
_cell.angle_alpha   90.00
_cell.angle_beta   90.00
_cell.angle_gamma   90.00
#
_symmetry.space_group_name_H-M   'P 1'
#
loop_
_entity.id
_entity.type
_entity.pdbx_description
1 polymer ?
#
loop_
_entity_poly.entity_id
_entity_poly.type
_entity_poly.pdbx_seq_one_letter_code
_entity_poly.pdbx_strand_id
1 'polypeptide(L)' 'MTHVQLDEQTVTTLVAEATTAPSMHNAQPWRFRFLAAERLLLLRADPDRAMPRSDPG' A
#
# COMPACT_ATOMS: atom_id res chain seq x y z
N MET A 1 1.87 28.51 -1.17
CA MET A 1 1.33 27.20 -0.76
C MET A 1 2.48 26.44 -0.11
N THR A 2 2.41 26.17 1.18
CA THR A 2 3.42 25.37 1.88
C THR A 2 3.26 23.93 1.41
N HIS A 3 4.32 23.39 0.80
CA HIS A 3 4.35 21.98 0.44
C HIS A 3 4.52 21.20 1.75
N VAL A 4 3.47 20.56 2.24
CA VAL A 4 3.58 19.65 3.38
C VAL A 4 4.58 18.57 2.97
N GLN A 5 5.70 18.46 3.69
CA GLN A 5 6.62 17.35 3.49
C GLN A 5 5.94 16.07 4.00
N LEU A 6 5.85 15.06 3.14
CA LEU A 6 5.47 13.71 3.55
C LEU A 6 6.67 13.09 4.28
N ASP A 7 6.68 13.21 5.60
CA ASP A 7 7.60 12.46 6.45
C ASP A 7 7.15 10.99 6.62
N GLU A 8 8.05 10.16 7.14
CA GLU A 8 7.82 8.73 7.31
C GLU A 8 6.64 8.43 8.22
N GLN A 9 6.43 9.22 9.28
CA GLN A 9 5.32 9.04 10.22
C GLN A 9 3.98 9.29 9.51
N THR A 10 3.89 10.36 8.75
CA THR A 10 2.71 10.72 7.97
C THR A 10 2.39 9.62 6.95
N VAL A 11 3.40 9.14 6.22
CA VAL A 11 3.22 8.05 5.24
C VAL A 11 2.79 6.75 5.92
N THR A 12 3.37 6.42 7.08
CA THR A 12 3.01 5.22 7.85
C THR A 12 1.55 5.26 8.28
N THR A 13 1.08 6.39 8.82
CA THR A 13 -0.33 6.56 9.20
C THR A 13 -1.24 6.41 7.98
N LEU A 14 -0.91 7.06 6.86
CA LEU A 14 -1.71 6.96 5.64
C LEU A 14 -1.77 5.52 5.09
N VAL A 15 -0.66 4.77 5.15
CA VAL A 15 -0.64 3.36 4.76
C VAL A 15 -1.49 2.52 5.71
N ALA A 16 -1.41 2.74 7.03
CA ALA A 16 -2.24 2.02 8.00
C ALA A 16 -3.74 2.23 7.72
N GLU A 17 -4.15 3.47 7.49
CA GLU A 17 -5.53 3.80 7.08
C GLU A 17 -5.88 3.14 5.74
N ALA A 18 -4.98 3.15 4.75
CA ALA A 18 -5.21 2.50 3.46
C ALA A 18 -5.39 0.97 3.58
N THR A 19 -4.72 0.31 4.54
CA THR A 19 -4.90 -1.14 4.77
C THR A 19 -6.29 -1.52 5.28
N THR A 20 -7.08 -0.55 5.76
CA THR A 20 -8.48 -0.78 6.14
C THR A 20 -9.39 -1.00 4.93
N ALA A 21 -8.92 -0.72 3.72
CA ALA A 21 -9.68 -0.96 2.51
C ALA A 21 -10.07 -2.45 2.39
N PRO A 22 -11.34 -2.76 2.08
CA PRO A 22 -11.75 -4.14 1.89
C PRO A 22 -11.05 -4.74 0.67
N SER A 23 -10.77 -6.04 0.74
CA SER A 23 -10.22 -6.82 -0.38
C SER A 23 -10.92 -8.17 -0.47
N MET A 24 -10.81 -8.85 -1.62
CA MET A 24 -11.36 -10.19 -1.78
C MET A 24 -10.84 -11.11 -0.68
N HIS A 25 -11.75 -11.79 0.01
CA HIS A 25 -11.46 -12.64 1.19
C HIS A 25 -10.60 -11.97 2.27
N ASN A 26 -10.54 -10.64 2.32
CA ASN A 26 -9.62 -9.86 3.15
C ASN A 26 -8.14 -10.29 2.98
N ALA A 27 -7.76 -10.77 1.80
CA ALA A 27 -6.40 -11.23 1.51
C ALA A 27 -5.38 -10.09 1.53
N GLN A 28 -5.82 -8.83 1.32
CA GLN A 28 -4.98 -7.63 1.31
C GLN A 28 -3.73 -7.80 0.43
N PRO A 29 -3.88 -8.05 -0.90
CA PRO A 29 -2.80 -8.48 -1.79
C PRO A 29 -1.94 -7.30 -2.29
N TRP A 30 -1.61 -6.37 -1.39
CA TRP A 30 -0.83 -5.18 -1.68
C TRP A 30 0.43 -5.10 -0.82
N ARG A 31 1.51 -4.62 -1.44
CA ARG A 31 2.76 -4.24 -0.77
C ARG A 31 3.02 -2.76 -0.98
N PHE A 32 3.15 -2.04 0.13
CA PHE A 32 3.56 -0.64 0.15
C PHE A 32 5.06 -0.53 0.40
N ARG A 33 5.76 0.31 -0.36
CA ARG A 33 7.17 0.65 -0.13
C ARG A 33 7.37 2.14 -0.28
N PHE A 34 7.85 2.80 0.79
CA PHE A 34 8.18 4.22 0.75
C PHE A 34 9.67 4.42 0.49
N LEU A 35 10.00 5.23 -0.52
CA LEU A 35 11.36 5.66 -0.84
C LEU A 35 11.52 7.11 -0.36
N ALA A 36 11.98 7.30 0.88
CA ALA A 36 12.00 8.61 1.53
C ALA A 36 12.82 9.66 0.77
N ALA A 37 13.98 9.29 0.21
CA ALA A 37 14.84 10.19 -0.57
C ALA A 37 14.12 10.72 -1.83
N GLU A 38 13.31 9.87 -2.46
CA GLU A 38 12.59 10.16 -3.70
C GLU A 38 11.18 10.70 -3.45
N ARG A 39 10.70 10.67 -2.20
CA ARG A 39 9.33 11.01 -1.80
C ARG A 39 8.29 10.24 -2.62
N LEU A 40 8.56 8.95 -2.83
CA LEU A 40 7.74 8.07 -3.65
C LEU A 40 7.17 6.93 -2.82
N LEU A 41 5.84 6.78 -2.83
CA LEU A 41 5.15 5.61 -2.29
C LEU A 41 4.82 4.66 -3.44
N LEU A 42 5.48 3.51 -3.47
CA LEU A 42 5.22 2.45 -4.43
C LEU A 42 4.12 1.53 -3.87
N LEU A 43 3.09 1.28 -4.68
CA LEU A 43 2.10 0.23 -4.46
C LEU A 43 2.33 -0.88 -5.48
N ARG A 44 2.54 -2.10 -5.00
CA ARG A 44 2.77 -3.30 -5.82
C ARG A 44 1.81 -4.40 -5.41
N ALA A 45 1.47 -5.29 -6.33
CA ALA A 45 0.79 -6.53 -6.00
C ALA A 45 1.67 -7.39 -5.08
N ASP A 46 1.02 -8.18 -4.21
CA ASP A 46 1.66 -9.23 -3.42
C ASP A 46 1.30 -10.62 -4.01
N PRO A 47 2.21 -11.23 -4.80
CA PRO A 47 1.95 -12.54 -5.40
C PRO A 47 1.77 -13.67 -4.38
N ASP A 48 2.32 -13.52 -3.16
CA ASP A 48 2.18 -14.53 -2.10
C ASP A 48 0.74 -14.54 -1.53
N ARG A 49 -0.04 -13.50 -1.82
CA ARG A 49 -1.46 -13.35 -1.46
C ARG A 49 -2.39 -13.49 -2.65
N ALA A 50 -1.88 -13.96 -3.80
CA ALA A 50 -2.71 -14.25 -4.96
C ALA A 50 -3.72 -15.36 -4.66
N MET A 51 -4.87 -15.31 -5.33
CA MET A 51 -5.94 -16.30 -5.15
C MET A 51 -6.33 -16.93 -6.50
N PRO A 52 -5.49 -17.80 -7.12
CA PRO A 52 -5.65 -18.21 -8.51
C PRO A 52 -7.00 -18.84 -8.90
N ARG A 53 -7.76 -19.36 -7.92
CA ARG A 53 -9.11 -19.89 -8.17
C ARG A 53 -10.20 -18.81 -8.10
N SER A 54 -10.10 -17.86 -7.18
CA SER A 54 -11.09 -16.80 -6.98
C SER A 54 -10.77 -15.54 -7.79
N ASP A 55 -9.49 -15.34 -8.11
CA ASP A 55 -8.89 -14.22 -8.82
C ASP A 55 -7.71 -14.73 -9.68
N PRO A 56 -8.00 -15.31 -10.86
CA PRO A 56 -6.99 -15.91 -11.75
C PRO A 56 -6.12 -14.90 -12.50
N GLY A 57 -6.48 -13.61 -12.48
CA GLY A 57 -5.80 -12.54 -13.23
C GLY A 57 -6.76 -11.55 -13.85
#